data_AF-A0A9E4RSL7-F1
#
_entry.id   AF-A0A9E4RSL7-F1
#
_cell.length_a   1.000
_cell.length_b   1.000
_cell.length_c   1.000
_cell.angle_alpha   90.00
_cell.angle_beta   90.00
_cell.angle_gamma   90.00
#
_symmetry.space_group_name_H-M   'P 1'
#
loop_
_entity.id
_entity.type
_entity.pdbx_description
1 polymer ?
#
loop_
_entity_poly.entity_id
_entity_poly.type
_entity_poly.pdbx_seq_one_letter_code
_entity_poly.pdbx_strand_id
1 'polypeptide(L)' 'MPPLRPQPRFPENDTQPFWDATKRRELTYQTCNKCDGVIFYPRRHCPNCGSD' A
#
# COMPACT_ATOMS: atom_id res chain seq x y z
N MET A 1 18.71 19.90 8.93
CA MET A 1 18.95 18.47 9.26
C MET A 1 17.79 17.67 8.71
N PRO A 2 18.01 16.57 7.97
CA PRO A 2 16.91 15.69 7.58
C PRO A 2 16.22 15.17 8.85
N PRO A 3 14.90 14.94 8.82
CA PRO A 3 14.16 14.58 10.02
C PRO A 3 14.64 13.24 10.61
N LEU A 4 14.80 13.19 11.94
CA LEU A 4 15.15 12.01 12.75
C LEU A 4 14.13 10.84 12.67
N ARG A 5 13.08 10.96 11.84
CA ARG A 5 12.05 9.93 11.70
C ARG A 5 12.46 8.93 10.62
N PRO A 6 12.48 7.62 10.92
CA PRO A 6 12.77 6.60 9.93
C PRO A 6 11.80 6.76 8.75
N GLN A 7 12.37 6.87 7.55
CA GLN A 7 11.61 6.90 6.32
C GLN A 7 11.43 5.46 5.81
N PRO A 8 10.30 5.14 5.15
CA PRO A 8 10.18 3.92 4.38
C PRO A 8 11.34 3.79 3.37
N ARG A 9 11.85 2.57 3.19
CA ARG A 9 12.88 2.28 2.19
C ARG A 9 12.19 1.93 0.87
N PHE A 10 12.41 2.74 -0.16
CA PHE A 10 11.89 2.48 -1.50
C PHE A 10 12.89 1.66 -2.33
N PRO A 11 12.42 0.79 -3.26
CA PRO A 11 11.02 0.52 -3.57
C PRO A 11 10.34 -0.36 -2.52
N GLU A 12 9.11 -0.01 -2.17
CA GLU A 12 8.28 -0.75 -1.22
C GLU A 12 7.19 -1.49 -2.00
N ASN A 13 7.49 -2.68 -2.55
CA ASN A 13 6.67 -3.34 -3.57
C ASN A 13 5.18 -3.46 -3.21
N ASP A 14 4.87 -3.76 -1.94
CA ASP A 14 3.49 -3.96 -1.48
C ASP A 14 2.68 -2.66 -1.41
N THR A 15 3.34 -1.51 -1.26
CA THR A 15 2.67 -0.20 -1.09
C THR A 15 3.04 0.83 -2.15
N GLN A 16 3.96 0.51 -3.05
CA GLN A 16 4.42 1.36 -4.16
C GLN A 16 3.25 1.89 -5.01
N PRO A 17 2.24 1.09 -5.40
CA PRO A 17 1.11 1.60 -6.19
C PRO A 17 0.32 2.70 -5.49
N PHE A 18 0.16 2.61 -4.16
CA PHE A 18 -0.48 3.66 -3.37
C PHE A 18 0.37 4.92 -3.30
N TRP A 19 1.68 4.80 -3.07
CA TRP A 19 2.57 5.95 -3.05
C TRP A 19 2.66 6.66 -4.40
N ASP A 20 2.57 5.92 -5.51
CA ASP A 20 2.56 6.54 -6.83
C ASP A 20 1.22 7.23 -7.15
N ALA A 21 0.09 6.69 -6.70
CA ALA A 21 -1.21 7.34 -6.79
C ALA A 21 -1.26 8.64 -5.96
N THR A 22 -0.73 8.63 -4.74
CA THR A 22 -0.68 9.83 -3.88
C THR A 22 0.15 10.96 -4.50
N LYS A 23 1.27 10.66 -5.16
CA LYS A 23 2.04 11.65 -5.95
C LYS A 23 1.21 12.28 -7.08
N ARG A 24 0.27 11.53 -7.67
CA ARG A 24 -0.67 12.00 -8.69
C ARG A 24 -1.94 12.65 -8.13
N ARG A 25 -2.07 12.78 -6.80
CA ARG A 25 -3.27 13.27 -6.11
C ARG A 25 -4.51 12.40 -6.34
N GLU A 26 -4.31 11.09 -6.50
CA GLU A 26 -5.37 10.10 -6.64
C GLU A 26 -5.55 9.32 -5.33
N LEU A 27 -6.81 9.04 -4.97
CA LEU A 27 -7.14 8.09 -3.92
C LEU A 27 -7.45 6.74 -4.57
N THR A 28 -6.61 5.75 -4.29
CA THR A 28 -6.78 4.39 -4.80
C THR A 28 -6.77 3.38 -3.66
N TYR A 29 -7.41 2.23 -3.89
CA TYR A 29 -7.38 1.10 -2.97
C TYR A 29 -6.80 -0.13 -3.66
N GLN A 30 -6.05 -0.92 -2.91
CA GLN A 30 -5.64 -2.26 -3.32
C GLN A 30 -6.85 -3.21 -3.19
N THR A 31 -6.97 -4.14 -4.12
CA THR A 31 -8.00 -5.19 -4.13
C THR A 31 -7.36 -6.56 -4.07
N CYS A 32 -7.97 -7.49 -3.33
CA CYS A 32 -7.46 -8.86 -3.22
C CYS A 32 -7.92 -9.70 -4.42
N ASN A 33 -6.97 -10.30 -5.15
CA ASN A 33 -7.28 -11.15 -6.30
C ASN A 33 -7.93 -12.50 -5.95
N LYS A 34 -8.04 -12.86 -4.66
CA LYS A 34 -8.65 -14.13 -4.22
C LYS A 34 -10.07 -13.99 -3.67
N CYS A 35 -10.39 -12.86 -3.04
CA CYS A 35 -11.69 -12.66 -2.38
C CYS A 35 -12.39 -11.36 -2.79
N ASP A 36 -11.81 -10.63 -3.75
CA ASP A 36 -12.28 -9.32 -4.25
C ASP A 36 -12.44 -8.23 -3.18
N GLY A 37 -11.94 -8.49 -1.97
CA GLY A 37 -11.99 -7.57 -0.85
C GLY A 37 -11.13 -6.33 -1.09
N VAL A 38 -11.69 -5.16 -0.77
CA VAL A 38 -10.95 -3.91 -0.67
C VAL A 38 -10.00 -3.96 0.54
N ILE A 39 -8.73 -3.62 0.33
CA ILE A 39 -7.71 -3.54 1.37
C ILE A 39 -7.57 -2.06 1.77
N PHE A 40 -8.19 -1.69 2.90
CA PHE A 40 -8.10 -0.34 3.47
C PHE A 40 -6.84 -0.21 4.33
N TYR A 41 -6.04 0.80 4.00
CA TYR A 41 -4.57 0.95 4.15
C TYR A 41 -3.73 -0.10 3.38
N PRO A 42 -2.76 0.31 2.53
CA PRO A 42 -1.95 -0.60 1.72
C PRO A 42 -1.12 -1.57 2.56
N ARG A 43 -1.11 -2.86 2.20
CA ARG A 43 -0.39 -3.91 2.93
C ARG A 43 -0.21 -5.16 2.06
N ARG A 44 0.78 -5.98 2.41
CA ARG A 44 1.08 -7.25 1.72
C ARG A 44 -0.10 -8.24 1.75
N HIS A 45 -0.66 -8.48 2.94
CA HIS A 45 -1.64 -9.54 3.14
C HIS A 45 -3.07 -9.01 3.19
N CYS A 46 -4.02 -9.67 2.54
CA CYS A 46 -5.44 -9.33 2.63
C CYS A 46 -5.97 -9.48 4.08
N PRO A 47 -6.64 -8.47 4.66
CA PRO A 47 -7.25 -8.57 5.99
C PRO A 47 -8.46 -9.50 6.04
N ASN A 48 -9.10 -9.76 4.90
CA ASN A 48 -10.33 -10.56 4.84
C ASN A 48 -10.05 -12.07 4.73
N CYS A 49 -9.03 -12.47 3.96
CA CYS A 49 -8.74 -13.89 3.69
C CYS A 49 -7.30 -14.32 3.96
N GLY A 50 -6.39 -13.40 4.34
CA GLY A 50 -5.00 -13.71 4.65
C GLY A 50 -4.10 -14.01 3.44
N SER A 51 -4.62 -13.93 2.21
CA SER A 51 -3.79 -14.11 1.01
C SER A 51 -2.73 -13.02 0.88
N ASP A 52 -1.56 -13.42 0.39
CA ASP A 52 -0.60 -12.55 -0.31
C ASP A 52 -1.20 -12.04 -1.63
#